data_AF-H0ACT7-F1
#
_entry.id   AF-H0ACT7-F1
#
_cell.length_a   1.000
_cell.length_b   1.000
_cell.length_c   1.000
_cell.angle_alpha   90.00
_cell.angle_beta   90.00
_cell.angle_gamma   90.00
#
_symmetry.space_group_name_H-M   'P 1'
#
loop_
_entity.id
_entity.type
_entity.pdbx_description
1 polymer ?
#
loop_
_entity_poly.entity_id
_entity_poly.type
_entity_poly.pdbx_seq_one_letter_code
_entity_poly.pdbx_strand_id
1 'polypeptide(L)'
;MYLNFLNGTALSDFGWYMDWMISTPLILLALGLTAMHGRETRWDLLGALMGLQFMLVITGIISQESGMTYAYWIGNALLLGVFYLVWGPLREMAKETSDVLARSYTTLSAYISVFFVLYPTVWYLSETIYPAGPGIFGAFETSVAFVILPFFCKQAYGFLDMYLIHEAEEQM
;
A
#
# COMPACT_ATOMS: atom_id res chain seq x y z
N MET A 1 2.97 1.65 15.98
CA MET A 1 3.98 0.66 15.56
C MET A 1 5.40 1.24 15.45
N TYR A 2 5.60 2.45 14.91
CA TYR A 2 6.95 3.06 14.81
C TYR A 2 7.62 3.37 16.16
N LEU A 3 6.85 3.54 17.24
CA LEU A 3 7.41 3.71 18.59
C LEU A 3 8.25 2.49 19.04
N ASN A 4 8.05 1.31 18.46
CA ASN A 4 8.89 0.14 18.81
C ASN A 4 10.36 0.40 18.46
N PHE A 5 10.65 1.10 17.36
CA PHE A 5 12.02 1.47 16.97
C PHE A 5 12.72 2.38 17.99
N LEU A 6 11.96 3.13 18.80
CA LEU A 6 12.50 4.02 19.82
C LEU A 6 12.68 3.33 21.18
N ASN A 7 11.95 2.25 21.42
CA ASN A 7 11.83 1.64 22.75
C ASN A 7 12.42 0.22 22.84
N GLY A 8 12.84 -0.39 21.73
CA GLY A 8 13.51 -1.69 21.75
C GLY A 8 12.64 -2.82 22.30
N THR A 9 11.41 -2.94 21.82
CA THR A 9 10.49 -4.02 22.23
C THR A 9 10.71 -5.29 21.39
N ALA A 10 10.07 -6.40 21.79
CA ALA A 10 10.06 -7.65 21.03
C ALA A 10 9.43 -7.53 19.62
N LEU A 11 8.78 -6.42 19.30
CA LEU A 11 8.17 -6.16 18.00
C LEU A 11 9.03 -5.24 17.10
N SER A 12 10.19 -4.79 17.57
CA SER A 12 10.98 -3.77 16.88
C SER A 12 11.47 -4.24 15.51
N ASP A 13 11.93 -5.49 15.41
CA ASP A 13 12.42 -6.09 14.16
C ASP A 13 11.30 -6.28 13.12
N PHE A 14 10.04 -6.23 13.56
CA PHE A 14 8.85 -6.32 12.72
C PHE A 14 8.06 -5.01 12.65
N GLY A 15 8.59 -3.91 13.17
CA GLY A 15 7.85 -2.67 13.40
C GLY A 15 7.18 -2.12 12.13
N TRP A 16 7.83 -2.26 10.97
CA TRP A 16 7.28 -1.88 9.68
C TRP A 16 6.12 -2.79 9.25
N TYR A 17 6.30 -4.11 9.30
CA TYR A 17 5.25 -5.04 8.90
C TYR A 17 4.03 -4.96 9.82
N MET A 18 4.23 -4.78 11.12
CA MET A 18 3.12 -4.59 12.08
C MET A 18 2.29 -3.34 11.76
N ASP A 19 2.91 -2.28 11.22
CA ASP A 19 2.18 -1.14 10.67
C ASP A 19 1.47 -1.49 9.37
N TRP A 20 2.22 -1.99 8.38
CA TRP A 20 1.72 -2.17 7.02
C TRP A 20 0.61 -3.21 6.92
N MET A 21 0.66 -4.24 7.77
CA MET A 21 -0.31 -5.33 7.82
C MET A 21 -1.74 -4.82 8.04
N ILE A 22 -1.90 -3.69 8.72
CA ILE A 22 -3.21 -3.06 8.94
C ILE A 22 -3.36 -1.79 8.11
N SER A 23 -2.34 -0.93 8.09
CA SER A 23 -2.46 0.38 7.46
C SER A 23 -2.57 0.32 5.93
N THR A 24 -1.87 -0.61 5.27
CA THR A 24 -1.94 -0.69 3.80
C THR A 24 -3.25 -1.30 3.28
N PRO A 25 -3.86 -2.31 3.91
CA PRO A 25 -5.25 -2.66 3.63
C PRO A 25 -6.23 -1.50 3.84
N LEU A 26 -6.05 -0.69 4.88
CA LEU A 26 -6.92 0.47 5.13
C LEU A 26 -6.75 1.59 4.09
N ILE A 27 -5.55 1.81 3.57
CA ILE A 27 -5.32 2.72 2.43
C ILE A 27 -6.10 2.23 1.21
N LEU A 28 -6.04 0.93 0.91
CA LEU A 28 -6.76 0.35 -0.22
C LEU A 28 -8.28 0.30 0.01
N LEU A 29 -8.72 0.14 1.26
CA LEU A 29 -10.13 0.26 1.62
C LEU A 29 -10.63 1.68 1.31
N ALA A 30 -9.89 2.72 1.71
CA ALA A 30 -10.24 4.10 1.38
C ALA A 30 -10.33 4.30 -0.13
N LEU A 31 -9.29 3.90 -0.89
CA LEU A 31 -9.27 4.00 -2.35
C LEU A 31 -10.46 3.26 -3.00
N GLY A 32 -10.75 2.05 -2.54
CA GLY A 32 -11.86 1.24 -3.04
C GLY A 32 -13.22 1.86 -2.73
N LEU A 33 -13.39 2.47 -1.55
CA LEU A 33 -14.59 3.22 -1.19
C LEU A 33 -14.73 4.50 -2.03
N THR A 34 -13.63 5.18 -2.36
CA THR A 34 -13.63 6.31 -3.31
C THR A 34 -14.14 5.86 -4.69
N ALA A 35 -13.72 4.68 -5.16
CA ALA A 35 -14.21 4.10 -6.42
C ALA A 35 -15.71 3.80 -6.39
N MET A 36 -16.25 3.51 -5.21
CA MET A 36 -17.65 3.15 -4.97
C MET A 36 -18.46 4.30 -4.39
N HIS A 37 -17.91 5.51 -4.38
CA HIS A 37 -18.63 6.67 -3.88
C HIS A 37 -19.88 6.91 -4.72
N GLY A 38 -21.02 7.17 -4.06
CA GLY A 38 -22.32 7.35 -4.72
C GLY A 38 -22.99 6.07 -5.25
N ARG A 39 -22.49 4.87 -4.91
CA ARG A 39 -23.08 3.59 -5.37
C ARG A 39 -22.98 2.46 -4.33
N GLU A 40 -23.59 1.32 -4.65
CA GLU A 40 -23.53 0.13 -3.79
C GLU A 40 -22.09 -0.41 -3.64
N THR A 41 -21.71 -0.69 -2.40
CA THR A 41 -20.38 -1.20 -2.06
C THR A 41 -20.24 -2.68 -2.39
N ARG A 42 -19.24 -3.02 -3.21
CA ARG A 42 -18.82 -4.39 -3.50
C ARG A 42 -17.83 -4.91 -2.45
N TRP A 43 -18.37 -5.39 -1.33
CA TRP A 43 -17.58 -5.90 -0.20
C TRP A 43 -16.70 -7.10 -0.54
N ASP A 44 -17.09 -7.90 -1.53
CA ASP A 44 -16.29 -9.01 -2.05
C ASP A 44 -14.97 -8.52 -2.69
N LEU A 45 -15.04 -7.44 -3.48
CA LEU A 45 -13.86 -6.81 -4.09
C LEU A 45 -12.97 -6.13 -3.05
N LEU A 46 -13.56 -5.42 -2.09
CA LEU A 46 -12.80 -4.79 -0.99
C LEU A 46 -12.12 -5.85 -0.12
N GLY A 47 -12.81 -6.94 0.21
CA GLY A 47 -12.25 -8.06 0.97
C GLY A 47 -11.09 -8.72 0.23
N ALA A 48 -11.22 -8.95 -1.08
CA ALA A 48 -10.13 -9.47 -1.91
C ALA A 48 -8.93 -8.50 -1.93
N LEU A 49 -9.17 -7.21 -2.15
CA LEU A 49 -8.14 -6.18 -2.19
C LEU A 49 -7.37 -6.08 -0.88
N MET A 50 -8.09 -5.97 0.25
CA MET A 50 -7.49 -5.94 1.58
C MET A 50 -6.76 -7.24 1.91
N GLY A 51 -7.32 -8.39 1.54
CA GLY A 51 -6.73 -9.70 1.78
C GLY A 51 -5.43 -9.90 1.00
N LEU A 52 -5.39 -9.54 -0.28
CA LEU A 52 -4.17 -9.58 -1.10
C LEU A 52 -3.08 -8.70 -0.48
N GLN A 53 -3.44 -7.49 -0.05
CA GLN A 53 -2.50 -6.55 0.55
C GLN A 53 -1.99 -7.02 1.92
N PHE A 54 -2.87 -7.56 2.76
CA PHE A 54 -2.47 -8.17 4.03
C PHE A 54 -1.48 -9.31 3.79
N MET A 55 -1.80 -10.23 2.87
CA MET A 55 -0.95 -11.37 2.55
C MET A 55 0.39 -10.95 1.93
N LEU A 56 0.43 -9.88 1.12
CA LEU A 56 1.68 -9.29 0.64
C LEU A 56 2.60 -8.94 1.81
N VAL A 57 2.09 -8.25 2.84
CA VAL A 57 2.91 -7.88 4.01
C VAL A 57 3.38 -9.14 4.77
N ILE A 58 2.51 -10.14 4.93
CA ILE A 58 2.88 -11.43 5.55
C ILE A 58 4.02 -12.10 4.78
N THR A 59 4.00 -12.09 3.45
CA THR A 59 5.10 -12.67 2.66
C THR A 59 6.42 -11.93 2.86
N GLY A 60 6.39 -10.63 3.14
CA GLY A 60 7.58 -9.85 3.53
C GLY A 60 8.18 -10.33 4.85
N ILE A 61 7.34 -10.57 5.87
CA ILE A 61 7.75 -11.15 7.16
C ILE A 61 8.40 -12.52 6.92
N ILE A 62 7.72 -13.40 6.16
CA ILE A 62 8.23 -14.75 5.87
C ILE A 62 9.59 -14.65 5.17
N SER A 63 9.74 -13.75 4.19
CA SER A 63 10.99 -13.60 3.45
C SER A 63 12.15 -13.13 4.34
N GLN A 64 11.91 -12.16 5.23
CA GLN A 64 12.91 -11.69 6.20
C GLN A 64 13.34 -12.81 7.15
N GLU A 65 12.38 -13.50 7.77
CA GLU A 65 12.66 -14.49 8.82
C GLU A 65 13.31 -15.77 8.30
N SER A 66 12.87 -16.23 7.12
CA SER A 66 13.36 -17.48 6.54
C SER A 66 14.56 -17.30 5.62
N GLY A 67 14.86 -16.05 5.21
CA GLY A 67 15.80 -15.76 4.13
C GLY A 67 15.34 -16.25 2.75
N MET A 68 14.09 -16.74 2.62
CA MET A 68 13.58 -17.34 1.38
C MET A 68 13.14 -16.24 0.39
N THR A 69 13.92 -16.05 -0.67
CA THR A 69 13.64 -15.03 -1.71
C THR A 69 12.33 -15.30 -2.46
N TYR A 70 11.85 -16.55 -2.56
CA TYR A 70 10.61 -16.82 -3.27
C TYR A 70 9.39 -16.19 -2.57
N ALA A 71 9.41 -16.02 -1.24
CA ALA A 71 8.32 -15.38 -0.51
C ALA A 71 8.19 -13.90 -0.94
N TYR A 72 9.31 -13.20 -1.12
CA TYR A 72 9.33 -11.85 -1.70
C TYR A 72 8.69 -11.80 -3.10
N TRP A 73 8.98 -12.77 -3.97
CA TRP A 73 8.40 -12.82 -5.31
C TRP A 73 6.89 -13.15 -5.29
N ILE A 74 6.44 -14.01 -4.37
CA ILE A 74 5.01 -14.23 -4.14
C ILE A 74 4.34 -12.92 -3.71
N GLY A 75 4.94 -12.15 -2.80
CA GLY A 75 4.46 -10.83 -2.40
C GLY A 75 4.31 -9.87 -3.59
N ASN A 76 5.28 -9.85 -4.51
CA ASN A 76 5.18 -9.06 -5.73
C ASN A 76 4.06 -9.55 -6.67
N ALA A 77 3.82 -10.86 -6.77
CA ALA A 77 2.68 -11.38 -7.52
C ALA A 77 1.33 -10.97 -6.88
N LEU A 78 1.24 -10.93 -5.56
CA LEU A 78 0.07 -10.41 -4.84
C LEU A 78 -0.11 -8.89 -5.09
N LEU A 79 0.98 -8.12 -5.15
CA LEU A 79 0.95 -6.70 -5.52
C LEU A 79 0.39 -6.49 -6.94
N LEU A 80 0.75 -7.34 -7.90
CA LEU A 80 0.16 -7.32 -9.24
C LEU A 80 -1.34 -7.62 -9.20
N GLY A 81 -1.78 -8.52 -8.31
CA GLY A 81 -3.20 -8.76 -8.04
C GLY A 81 -3.91 -7.53 -7.49
N VAL A 82 -3.28 -6.79 -6.56
CA VAL A 82 -3.77 -5.50 -6.07
C VAL A 82 -3.93 -4.51 -7.22
N PHE A 83 -2.91 -4.37 -8.08
CA PHE A 83 -2.99 -3.48 -9.24
C PHE A 83 -4.04 -3.90 -10.26
N TYR A 84 -4.23 -5.19 -10.47
CA TYR A 84 -5.32 -5.69 -11.31
C TYR A 84 -6.68 -5.22 -10.77
N LEU A 85 -6.93 -5.34 -9.47
CA LEU A 85 -8.20 -4.89 -8.87
C LEU A 85 -8.36 -3.36 -8.91
N VAL A 86 -7.30 -2.61 -8.61
CA VAL A 86 -7.30 -1.14 -8.61
C VAL A 86 -7.53 -0.58 -10.01
N TRP A 87 -6.82 -1.08 -11.02
CA TRP A 87 -6.86 -0.53 -12.38
C TRP A 87 -7.91 -1.16 -13.29
N GLY A 88 -8.47 -2.30 -12.89
CA GLY A 88 -9.57 -2.99 -13.56
C GLY A 88 -10.92 -2.68 -12.92
N PRO A 89 -11.49 -3.60 -12.11
CA PRO A 89 -12.87 -3.51 -11.66
C PRO A 89 -13.18 -2.23 -10.88
N LEU A 90 -12.30 -1.77 -9.97
CA LEU A 90 -12.57 -0.55 -9.21
C LEU A 90 -12.57 0.70 -10.09
N ARG A 91 -11.66 0.77 -11.07
CA ARG A 91 -11.62 1.88 -12.02
C ARG A 91 -12.88 1.94 -12.89
N GLU A 92 -13.36 0.79 -13.35
CA GLU A 92 -14.63 0.73 -14.09
C GLU A 92 -15.80 1.16 -13.18
N MET A 93 -15.80 0.77 -11.91
CA MET A 93 -16.83 1.21 -10.98
C MET A 93 -16.86 2.74 -10.79
N ALA A 94 -15.70 3.40 -10.72
CA ALA A 94 -15.64 4.85 -10.60
C ALA A 94 -16.15 5.57 -11.87
N LYS A 95 -15.87 5.01 -13.06
CA LYS A 95 -16.35 5.54 -14.35
C LYS A 95 -17.87 5.48 -14.50
N GLU A 96 -18.51 4.49 -13.89
CA GLU A 96 -19.97 4.35 -13.95
C GLU A 96 -20.71 5.41 -13.11
N THR A 97 -20.05 6.04 -12.11
CA THR A 97 -20.67 7.09 -11.29
C THR A 97 -20.60 8.46 -11.97
N SER A 98 -19.40 8.96 -12.30
CA SER A 98 -19.21 10.24 -12.99
C SER A 98 -17.80 10.37 -13.57
N ASP A 99 -17.65 11.20 -14.61
CA ASP A 99 -16.33 11.48 -15.20
C ASP A 99 -15.37 12.16 -14.20
N VAL A 100 -15.89 12.99 -13.31
CA VAL A 100 -15.08 13.70 -12.30
C VAL A 100 -14.57 12.72 -11.25
N LEU A 101 -15.45 11.88 -10.69
CA LEU A 101 -15.05 10.85 -9.73
C LEU A 101 -14.05 9.87 -10.35
N ALA A 102 -14.25 9.47 -11.61
CA ALA A 102 -13.32 8.61 -12.34
C ALA A 102 -11.92 9.21 -12.45
N ARG A 103 -11.82 10.53 -12.65
CA ARG A 103 -10.53 11.26 -12.66
C ARG A 103 -9.90 11.32 -11.28
N SER A 104 -10.68 11.64 -10.24
CA SER A 104 -10.22 11.64 -8.84
C SER A 104 -9.66 10.26 -8.46
N TYR A 105 -10.43 9.21 -8.71
CA TYR A 105 -10.03 7.82 -8.48
C TYR A 105 -8.77 7.42 -9.26
N THR A 106 -8.69 7.78 -10.55
CA THR A 106 -7.52 7.47 -11.40
C THR A 106 -6.27 8.17 -10.87
N THR A 107 -6.40 9.42 -10.39
CA THR A 107 -5.30 10.20 -9.80
C THR A 107 -4.79 9.54 -8.52
N LEU A 108 -5.69 9.16 -7.62
CA LEU A 108 -5.35 8.47 -6.37
C LEU A 108 -4.75 7.09 -6.64
N SER A 109 -5.28 6.35 -7.61
CA SER A 109 -4.76 5.05 -8.03
C SER A 109 -3.33 5.16 -8.58
N ALA A 110 -3.05 6.16 -9.42
CA ALA A 110 -1.70 6.45 -9.92
C ALA A 110 -0.75 6.77 -8.78
N TYR A 111 -1.16 7.67 -7.90
CA TYR A 111 -0.38 8.08 -6.73
C TYR A 111 -0.02 6.88 -5.85
N ILE A 112 -1.00 6.12 -5.39
CA ILE A 112 -0.77 4.95 -4.53
C ILE A 112 0.02 3.85 -5.24
N SER A 113 -0.22 3.61 -6.54
CA SER A 113 0.53 2.57 -7.27
C SER A 113 2.02 2.87 -7.32
N VAL A 114 2.40 4.12 -7.60
CA VAL A 114 3.82 4.53 -7.62
C VAL A 114 4.46 4.25 -6.27
N PHE A 115 3.85 4.72 -5.17
CA PHE A 115 4.43 4.49 -3.85
C PHE A 115 4.44 3.01 -3.46
N PHE A 116 3.40 2.24 -3.79
CA PHE A 116 3.34 0.80 -3.47
C PHE A 116 4.42 -0.01 -4.17
N VAL A 117 4.88 0.37 -5.36
CA VAL A 117 6.05 -0.25 -6.02
C VAL A 117 7.36 0.11 -5.32
N LEU A 118 7.47 1.31 -4.75
CA LEU A 118 8.68 1.75 -4.06
C LEU A 118 8.96 0.94 -2.78
N TYR A 119 7.94 0.45 -2.07
CA TYR A 119 8.15 -0.38 -0.87
C TYR A 119 8.94 -1.66 -1.11
N PRO A 120 8.50 -2.60 -1.98
CA PRO A 120 9.27 -3.82 -2.27
C PRO A 120 10.60 -3.50 -2.94
N THR A 121 10.70 -2.39 -3.68
CA THR A 121 11.97 -1.92 -4.25
C THR A 121 12.97 -1.58 -3.15
N VAL A 122 12.61 -0.72 -2.19
CA VAL A 122 13.49 -0.37 -1.06
C VAL A 122 13.81 -1.60 -0.21
N TRP A 123 12.82 -2.46 0.02
CA TRP A 123 12.99 -3.71 0.75
C TRP A 123 14.06 -4.61 0.12
N TYR A 124 13.97 -4.84 -1.19
CA TYR A 124 14.90 -5.71 -1.91
C TYR A 124 16.31 -5.14 -2.00
N LEU A 125 16.42 -3.81 -2.05
CA LEU A 125 17.70 -3.10 -2.12
C LEU A 125 18.36 -2.91 -0.75
N SER A 126 17.65 -3.19 0.34
CA SER A 126 18.16 -3.03 1.71
C SER A 126 19.03 -4.22 2.13
N GLU A 127 20.29 -3.96 2.51
CA GLU A 127 21.15 -5.00 3.11
C GLU A 127 20.69 -5.40 4.52
N THR A 128 19.95 -4.51 5.20
CA THR A 128 19.49 -4.73 6.57
C THR A 128 18.33 -5.72 6.62
N ILE A 129 17.46 -5.67 5.62
CA ILE A 129 16.26 -6.51 5.57
C ILE A 129 16.49 -7.75 4.71
N TYR A 130 17.17 -7.57 3.58
CA TYR A 130 17.51 -8.66 2.68
C TYR A 130 19.02 -8.74 2.49
N PRO A 131 19.76 -9.35 3.45
CA PRO A 131 21.22 -9.44 3.40
C PRO A 131 21.77 -10.16 2.16
N ALA A 132 20.98 -11.04 1.53
CA ALA A 132 21.33 -11.72 0.29
C ALA A 132 21.04 -10.88 -0.98
N GLY A 133 20.56 -9.65 -0.81
CA GLY A 133 20.22 -8.72 -1.88
C GLY A 133 21.40 -7.89 -2.39
N PRO A 134 21.11 -6.90 -3.24
CA PRO A 134 22.14 -6.02 -3.82
C PRO A 134 22.88 -5.13 -2.82
N GLY A 135 22.31 -4.91 -1.62
CA GLY A 135 22.92 -4.12 -0.56
C GLY A 135 23.20 -2.65 -0.93
N ILE A 136 22.25 -2.01 -1.61
CA ILE A 136 22.37 -0.60 -2.03
C ILE A 136 22.04 0.36 -0.87
N PHE A 137 21.11 -0.01 0.00
CA PHE A 137 20.71 0.79 1.16
C PHE A 137 21.16 0.14 2.46
N GLY A 138 21.90 0.91 3.28
CA GLY A 138 22.21 0.57 4.66
C GLY A 138 21.01 0.74 5.59
N ALA A 139 21.23 0.49 6.88
CA ALA A 139 20.16 0.54 7.89
C ALA A 139 19.53 1.94 8.02
N PHE A 140 20.35 2.99 7.94
CA PHE A 140 19.89 4.37 8.05
C PHE A 140 19.03 4.78 6.85
N GLU A 141 19.52 4.54 5.62
CA GLU A 141 18.82 4.86 4.38
C GLU A 141 17.49 4.11 4.27
N THR A 142 17.51 2.81 4.61
CA THR A 142 16.31 1.97 4.65
C THR A 142 15.26 2.54 5.62
N SER A 143 15.69 2.91 6.83
CA SER A 143 14.80 3.46 7.85
C SER A 143 14.20 4.80 7.43
N VAL A 144 15.01 5.71 6.88
CA VAL A 144 14.55 7.00 6.36
C VAL A 144 13.54 6.80 5.22
N ALA A 145 13.83 5.90 4.27
CA ALA A 145 12.91 5.59 3.18
C ALA A 145 11.57 5.07 3.70
N PHE A 146 11.59 4.18 4.71
CA PHE A 146 10.38 3.69 5.37
C PHE A 146 9.79 4.63 6.42
N VAL A 147 10.24 5.89 6.50
CA VAL A 147 9.49 6.97 7.16
C VAL A 147 8.87 7.90 6.11
N ILE A 148 9.64 8.24 5.07
CA ILE A 148 9.21 9.13 3.99
C ILE A 148 8.10 8.50 3.15
N LEU A 149 8.25 7.24 2.72
CA LEU A 149 7.22 6.57 1.91
C LEU A 149 5.88 6.49 2.67
N PRO A 150 5.83 6.07 3.95
CA PRO A 150 4.57 6.09 4.71
C PRO A 150 3.98 7.49 4.89
N PHE A 151 4.81 8.53 5.03
CA PHE A 151 4.31 9.90 5.12
C PHE A 151 3.45 10.26 3.91
N PHE A 152 3.95 9.97 2.71
CA PHE A 152 3.22 10.22 1.48
C PHE A 152 2.02 9.28 1.29
N CYS A 153 2.12 8.01 1.71
CA CYS A 153 1.01 7.06 1.62
C CYS A 153 -0.08 7.23 2.68
N LYS A 154 0.17 7.98 3.75
CA LYS A 154 -0.76 8.11 4.88
C LYS A 154 -1.22 9.54 5.07
N GLN A 155 -0.29 10.43 5.44
CA GLN A 155 -0.63 11.83 5.73
C GLN A 155 -1.03 12.56 4.44
N ALA A 156 -0.15 12.57 3.44
CA ALA A 156 -0.45 13.26 2.19
C ALA A 156 -1.61 12.60 1.44
N TYR A 157 -1.63 11.26 1.38
CA TYR A 157 -2.75 10.51 0.78
C TYR A 157 -4.09 10.85 1.42
N GLY A 158 -4.19 10.89 2.76
CA GLY A 158 -5.44 11.18 3.44
C GLY A 158 -6.03 12.55 3.09
N PHE A 159 -5.18 13.59 3.05
CA PHE A 159 -5.63 14.91 2.59
C PHE A 159 -6.01 14.92 1.11
N LEU A 160 -5.22 14.28 0.27
CA LEU A 160 -5.47 14.22 -1.18
C LEU A 160 -6.79 13.50 -1.49
N ASP A 161 -7.05 12.35 -0.87
CA ASP A 161 -8.27 11.56 -1.07
C ASP A 161 -9.52 12.34 -0.67
N MET A 162 -9.54 12.90 0.55
CA MET A 162 -10.68 13.68 1.03
C MET A 162 -10.92 14.94 0.19
N TYR A 163 -9.87 15.63 -0.22
CA TYR A 163 -9.99 16.85 -1.02
C TYR A 163 -10.53 16.55 -2.43
N LEU A 164 -10.04 15.48 -3.09
CA LEU A 164 -10.49 15.10 -4.42
C LEU A 164 -11.92 14.56 -4.45
N ILE A 165 -12.40 13.96 -3.36
CA ILE A 165 -13.82 13.58 -3.22
C ILE A 165 -14.67 14.85 -3.04
N HIS A 166 -14.25 15.77 -2.17
CA HIS A 166 -14.96 17.03 -1.96
C HIS A 166 -15.11 17.84 -3.25
N GLU A 167 -14.02 18.02 -4.02
CA GLU A 167 -14.08 18.69 -5.32
C GLU A 167 -14.97 17.95 -6.33
N ALA A 168 -15.00 16.62 -6.28
CA ALA A 168 -15.87 15.83 -7.16
C ALA A 168 -17.35 16.03 -6.81
N GLU A 169 -17.71 16.06 -5.53
CA GLU A 169 -19.08 16.32 -5.06
C GLU A 169 -19.57 17.72 -5.45
N GLU A 170 -18.71 18.74 -5.45
CA GLU A 170 -19.09 20.09 -5.87
C GLU A 170 -19.34 20.22 -7.39
N GLN A 171 -18.80 19.29 -8.18
CA GLN A 171 -18.85 19.32 -9.65
C GLN A 171 -19.87 18.32 -10.26
N MET A 172 -20.46 17.46 -9.44
CA MET A 172 -21.48 16.47 -9.83
C MET A 172 -22.89 17.05 -9.75
#